data_AF-A0A851T0I0-F1
#
_entry.id   AF-A0A851T0I0-F1
#
_cell.length_a   1.000
_cell.length_b   1.000
_cell.length_c   1.000
_cell.angle_alpha   90.00
_cell.angle_beta   90.00
_cell.angle_gamma   90.00
#
_symmetry.space_group_name_H-M   'P 1'
#
loop_
_entity.id
_entity.type
_entity.pdbx_description
1 polymer ?
#
loop_
_entity_poly.entity_id
_entity_poly.type
_entity_poly.pdbx_seq_one_letter_code
_entity_poly.pdbx_strand_id
1 'polypeptide(L)'
;QDHSHTPWIVIVAKYLTKWFNEKSEQLPKTYKEKEAFRQLIRQGILKNENGTPEDEENFEEAIKNVNTALSITKIPRCIEEIFNDDCCINLTEQSSSFWILARAVKEFVANEGQGSLPVRGTIPDMIADSSKFIELQNVYREKAKKDIAAVGNHAAKLLQSLGKAPESISERELKLLCDNSAFLRVVRCRSLSEEYGLNTFNKDEIISHMDNPDNEIVLYLMLRAVDRFYKQHGRYPGVYNYQVEDDIGKLKSCLTCFLQEHGLSVVVKDDYVHEL
;
A
#
# COMPACT_ATOMS: atom_id res chain seq x y z
N GLN A 1 31.28 -27.94 -0.09
CA GLN A 1 31.54 -26.48 -0.03
C GLN A 1 30.56 -25.70 -0.90
N ASP A 2 30.38 -26.02 -2.19
CA ASP A 2 29.42 -25.27 -3.04
C ASP A 2 27.93 -25.39 -2.63
N HIS A 3 27.55 -26.49 -1.98
CA HIS A 3 26.18 -26.79 -1.59
C HIS A 3 25.66 -25.85 -0.48
N SER A 4 26.44 -25.68 0.60
CA SER A 4 26.15 -24.83 1.76
C SER A 4 26.20 -23.33 1.48
N HIS A 5 26.73 -22.93 0.31
CA HIS A 5 26.84 -21.52 -0.12
C HIS A 5 25.95 -21.22 -1.34
N THR A 6 24.87 -21.97 -1.51
CA THR A 6 23.89 -21.73 -2.58
C THR A 6 22.78 -20.79 -2.08
N PRO A 7 22.44 -19.71 -2.82
CA PRO A 7 21.31 -18.84 -2.53
C PRO A 7 20.03 -19.58 -2.17
N TRP A 8 19.35 -19.23 -1.08
CA TRP A 8 18.14 -19.93 -0.65
C TRP A 8 17.02 -19.89 -1.70
N ILE A 9 16.96 -18.83 -2.51
CA ILE A 9 16.01 -18.71 -3.64
C ILE A 9 16.22 -19.85 -4.65
N VAL A 10 17.48 -20.20 -4.94
CA VAL A 10 17.82 -21.29 -5.86
C VAL A 10 17.45 -22.65 -5.25
N ILE A 11 17.64 -22.82 -3.94
CA ILE A 11 17.21 -24.01 -3.21
C ILE A 11 15.69 -24.17 -3.32
N VAL A 12 14.92 -23.14 -2.95
CA VAL A 12 13.46 -23.15 -3.05
C VAL A 12 13.02 -23.45 -4.48
N ALA A 13 13.59 -22.79 -5.49
CA ALA A 13 13.25 -23.02 -6.89
C ALA A 13 13.52 -24.47 -7.32
N LYS A 14 14.67 -25.05 -6.96
CA LYS A 14 15.03 -26.43 -7.30
C LYS A 14 14.04 -27.43 -6.69
N TYR A 15 13.74 -27.29 -5.40
CA TYR A 15 12.79 -28.19 -4.73
C TYR A 15 11.35 -27.93 -5.18
N LEU A 16 10.99 -26.70 -5.56
CA LEU A 16 9.68 -26.38 -6.09
C LEU A 16 9.47 -27.08 -7.44
N THR A 17 10.46 -27.10 -8.33
CA THR A 17 10.40 -27.88 -9.58
C THR A 17 10.24 -29.38 -9.30
N LYS A 18 10.97 -29.92 -8.32
CA LYS A 18 10.82 -31.32 -7.90
C LYS A 18 9.39 -31.61 -7.41
N TRP A 19 8.86 -30.77 -6.52
CA TRP A 19 7.50 -30.88 -6.02
C TRP A 19 6.48 -30.80 -7.15
N PHE A 20 6.63 -29.84 -8.05
CA PHE A 20 5.76 -29.61 -9.19
C PHE A 20 5.66 -30.85 -10.09
N ASN A 21 6.79 -31.50 -10.37
CA ASN A 21 6.83 -32.73 -11.16
C ASN A 21 6.20 -33.93 -10.43
N GLU A 22 6.41 -34.06 -9.12
CA GLU A 22 5.86 -35.17 -8.32
C GLU A 22 4.36 -35.03 -8.01
N LYS A 23 3.84 -33.79 -8.00
CA LYS A 23 2.46 -33.46 -7.59
C LYS A 23 1.58 -32.97 -8.74
N SER A 24 1.87 -33.41 -9.96
CA SER A 24 1.04 -33.10 -11.14
C SER A 24 0.81 -31.60 -11.32
N GLU A 25 1.91 -30.82 -11.32
CA GLU A 25 1.92 -29.39 -11.65
C GLU A 25 1.20 -28.49 -10.62
N GLN A 26 1.13 -28.93 -9.36
CA GLN A 26 0.51 -28.17 -8.28
C GLN A 26 1.54 -27.53 -7.35
N LEU A 27 1.45 -26.22 -7.16
CA LEU A 27 2.25 -25.50 -6.15
C LEU A 27 1.72 -25.78 -4.73
N PRO A 28 2.57 -25.78 -3.70
CA PRO A 28 2.13 -25.85 -2.30
C PRO A 28 1.29 -24.63 -1.91
N LYS A 29 0.01 -24.84 -1.53
CA LYS A 29 -0.93 -23.77 -1.18
C LYS A 29 -1.30 -23.82 0.29
N THR A 30 -1.71 -24.99 0.78
CA THR A 30 -2.20 -25.14 2.16
C THR A 30 -1.05 -25.16 3.16
N TYR A 31 -1.35 -24.88 4.44
CA TYR A 31 -0.34 -25.00 5.50
C TYR A 31 0.30 -26.40 5.52
N LYS A 32 -0.52 -27.45 5.35
CA LYS A 32 -0.06 -28.85 5.31
C LYS A 32 0.88 -29.11 4.13
N GLU A 33 0.56 -28.60 2.95
CA GLU A 33 1.41 -28.72 1.76
C GLU A 33 2.71 -27.93 1.91
N LYS A 34 2.64 -26.70 2.45
CA LYS A 34 3.83 -25.90 2.72
C LYS A 34 4.74 -26.56 3.75
N GLU A 35 4.18 -27.22 4.76
CA GLU A 35 4.97 -27.99 5.71
C GLU A 35 5.60 -29.23 5.06
N ALA A 36 4.85 -29.98 4.27
CA ALA A 36 5.42 -31.09 3.49
C ALA A 36 6.53 -30.62 2.54
N PHE A 37 6.39 -29.43 1.94
CA PHE A 37 7.42 -28.81 1.11
C PHE A 37 8.67 -28.41 1.92
N ARG A 38 8.51 -27.87 3.14
CA ARG A 38 9.65 -27.65 4.06
C ARG A 38 10.38 -28.95 4.38
N GLN A 39 9.64 -30.03 4.63
CA GLN A 39 10.24 -31.35 4.87
C GLN A 39 11.00 -31.86 3.64
N LEU A 40 10.46 -31.62 2.43
CA LEU A 40 11.15 -31.96 1.18
C LEU A 40 12.49 -31.21 1.04
N ILE A 41 12.53 -29.92 1.40
CA ILE A 41 13.78 -29.14 1.41
C ILE A 41 14.75 -29.67 2.47
N ARG A 42 14.28 -29.98 3.69
CA ARG A 42 15.11 -30.54 4.78
C ARG A 42 15.80 -31.86 4.40
N GLN A 43 15.11 -32.71 3.64
CA GLN A 43 15.70 -33.96 3.14
C GLN A 43 16.87 -33.74 2.17
N GLY A 44 17.02 -32.52 1.67
CA GLY A 44 18.11 -32.08 0.82
C GLY A 44 19.41 -31.74 1.53
N ILE A 45 19.38 -31.59 2.85
CA ILE A 45 20.56 -31.26 3.66
C ILE A 45 21.49 -32.47 3.65
N LEU A 46 22.77 -32.22 3.38
CA LEU A 46 23.80 -33.28 3.34
C LEU A 46 23.92 -33.96 4.72
N LYS A 47 24.35 -35.21 4.74
CA LYS A 47 24.60 -35.96 5.97
C LYS A 47 26.08 -36.29 6.05
N ASN A 48 26.65 -36.15 7.23
CA ASN A 48 28.03 -36.55 7.49
C ASN A 48 28.17 -38.09 7.53
N GLU A 49 29.40 -38.58 7.71
CA GLU A 49 29.72 -40.02 7.75
C GLU A 49 28.92 -40.80 8.81
N ASN A 50 28.44 -40.12 9.85
CA ASN A 50 27.65 -40.71 10.94
C ASN A 50 26.13 -40.67 10.67
N GLY A 51 25.72 -40.19 9.49
CA GLY A 51 24.31 -40.06 9.11
C GLY A 51 23.57 -38.86 9.72
N THR A 52 24.27 -37.99 10.44
CA THR A 52 23.71 -36.76 11.03
C THR A 52 23.67 -35.66 9.96
N PRO A 53 22.57 -34.89 9.84
CA PRO A 53 22.51 -33.74 8.96
C PRO A 53 23.65 -32.75 9.25
N GLU A 54 24.29 -32.26 8.20
CA GLU A 54 25.24 -31.14 8.28
C GLU A 54 24.50 -29.83 8.60
N ASP A 55 25.22 -28.88 9.17
CA ASP A 55 24.68 -27.57 9.50
C ASP A 55 24.74 -26.66 8.26
N GLU A 56 23.64 -26.62 7.51
CA GLU A 56 23.53 -25.84 6.27
C GLU A 56 22.57 -24.66 6.45
N GLU A 57 23.12 -23.51 6.89
CA GLU A 57 22.33 -22.30 7.20
C GLU A 57 21.49 -21.80 6.02
N ASN A 58 21.96 -21.98 4.77
CA ASN A 58 21.23 -21.60 3.56
C ASN A 58 19.95 -22.45 3.35
N PHE A 59 19.95 -23.73 3.76
CA PHE A 59 18.75 -24.57 3.74
C PHE A 59 17.77 -24.16 4.83
N GLU A 60 18.27 -23.84 6.04
CA GLU A 60 17.42 -23.29 7.11
C GLU A 60 16.80 -21.94 6.71
N GLU A 61 17.54 -21.08 6.00
CA GLU A 61 17.03 -19.85 5.42
C GLU A 61 15.94 -20.12 4.36
N ALA A 62 16.15 -21.13 3.49
CA ALA A 62 15.14 -21.55 2.51
C ALA A 62 13.83 -22.01 3.18
N ILE A 63 13.93 -22.84 4.22
CA ILE A 63 12.80 -23.38 4.97
C ILE A 63 12.00 -22.26 5.65
N LYS A 64 12.68 -21.29 6.27
CA LYS A 64 12.07 -20.11 6.90
C LYS A 64 11.34 -19.24 5.88
N ASN A 65 11.91 -19.07 4.69
CA ASN A 65 11.36 -18.22 3.63
C ASN A 65 10.29 -18.89 2.75
N VAL A 66 9.96 -20.18 2.94
CA VAL A 66 8.91 -20.87 2.13
C VAL A 66 7.59 -20.09 2.10
N ASN A 67 7.16 -19.52 3.22
CA ASN A 67 5.87 -18.83 3.27
C ASN A 67 5.83 -17.57 2.41
N THR A 68 6.90 -16.78 2.44
CA THR A 68 7.02 -15.52 1.69
C THR A 68 7.33 -15.81 0.22
N ALA A 69 8.24 -16.74 -0.05
CA ALA A 69 8.69 -17.08 -1.40
C ALA A 69 7.61 -17.72 -2.29
N LEU A 70 6.71 -18.53 -1.70
CA LEU A 70 5.59 -19.16 -2.44
C LEU A 70 4.36 -18.25 -2.55
N SER A 71 4.47 -16.97 -2.15
CA SER A 71 3.38 -16.02 -2.36
C SER A 71 3.18 -15.77 -3.85
N ILE A 72 1.94 -15.87 -4.31
CA ILE A 72 1.60 -15.71 -5.72
C ILE A 72 1.84 -14.25 -6.13
N THR A 73 2.64 -14.05 -7.18
CA THR A 73 2.78 -12.76 -7.84
C THR A 73 1.43 -12.32 -8.38
N LYS A 74 0.91 -11.21 -7.86
CA LYS A 74 -0.37 -10.63 -8.27
C LYS A 74 -0.32 -9.11 -8.18
N ILE A 75 -1.18 -8.45 -8.94
CA ILE A 75 -1.36 -7.01 -8.86
C ILE A 75 -2.08 -6.69 -7.53
N PRO A 76 -1.58 -5.77 -6.70
CA PRO A 76 -2.29 -5.33 -5.51
C PRO A 76 -3.58 -4.59 -5.88
N ARG A 77 -4.65 -4.76 -5.10
CA ARG A 77 -5.95 -4.12 -5.34
C ARG A 77 -5.86 -2.60 -5.51
N CYS A 78 -5.05 -1.92 -4.68
CA CYS A 78 -4.85 -0.47 -4.81
C CYS A 78 -4.26 -0.05 -6.17
N ILE A 79 -3.48 -0.92 -6.83
CA ILE A 79 -2.96 -0.66 -8.17
C ILE A 79 -4.04 -0.93 -9.23
N GLU A 80 -4.87 -1.95 -9.04
CA GLU A 80 -6.04 -2.18 -9.89
C GLU A 80 -7.01 -0.99 -9.84
N GLU A 81 -7.25 -0.42 -8.66
CA GLU A 81 -8.05 0.79 -8.48
C GLU A 81 -7.45 1.98 -9.23
N ILE A 82 -6.13 2.18 -9.18
CA ILE A 82 -5.43 3.22 -9.97
C ILE A 82 -5.57 2.96 -11.47
N PHE A 83 -5.45 1.72 -11.92
CA PHE A 83 -5.60 1.37 -13.34
C PHE A 83 -7.03 1.57 -13.86
N ASN A 84 -8.02 1.38 -13.00
CA ASN A 84 -9.43 1.54 -13.34
C ASN A 84 -9.97 2.95 -13.04
N ASP A 85 -9.11 3.85 -12.56
CA ASP A 85 -9.46 5.25 -12.34
C ASP A 85 -9.68 5.99 -13.65
N ASP A 86 -10.66 6.90 -13.68
CA ASP A 86 -10.96 7.73 -14.84
C ASP A 86 -9.74 8.53 -15.32
N CYS A 87 -8.94 9.07 -14.39
CA CYS A 87 -7.72 9.81 -14.72
C CYS A 87 -6.65 8.94 -15.41
N CYS A 88 -6.71 7.60 -15.27
CA CYS A 88 -5.83 6.64 -15.93
C CYS A 88 -6.44 6.13 -17.25
N ILE A 89 -7.76 5.97 -17.29
CA ILE A 89 -8.46 5.47 -18.47
C ILE A 89 -8.51 6.54 -19.57
N ASN A 90 -8.91 7.76 -19.21
CA ASN A 90 -9.22 8.86 -20.10
C ASN A 90 -8.13 9.93 -20.00
N LEU A 91 -6.95 9.63 -20.59
CA LEU A 91 -5.86 10.60 -20.63
C LEU A 91 -6.19 11.79 -21.54
N THR A 92 -5.75 12.97 -21.14
CA THR A 92 -5.86 14.23 -21.87
C THR A 92 -4.54 14.96 -21.88
N GLU A 93 -4.43 16.04 -22.66
CA GLU A 93 -3.25 16.92 -22.67
C GLU A 93 -2.97 17.52 -21.27
N GLN A 94 -3.98 17.60 -20.40
CA GLN A 94 -3.83 18.11 -19.03
C GLN A 94 -3.49 17.02 -18.00
N SER A 95 -3.47 15.75 -18.39
CA SER A 95 -3.11 14.65 -17.50
C SER A 95 -1.68 14.82 -16.98
N SER A 96 -1.49 14.62 -15.67
CA SER A 96 -0.19 14.70 -15.03
C SER A 96 0.72 13.54 -15.44
N SER A 97 2.04 13.71 -15.28
CA SER A 97 3.02 12.65 -15.56
C SER A 97 2.71 11.36 -14.79
N PHE A 98 2.22 11.47 -13.55
CA PHE A 98 1.80 10.33 -12.74
C PHE A 98 0.76 9.45 -13.45
N TRP A 99 -0.31 10.04 -13.98
CA TRP A 99 -1.38 9.27 -14.63
C TRP A 99 -0.95 8.69 -15.98
N ILE A 100 -0.11 9.42 -16.72
CA ILE A 100 0.50 8.92 -17.97
C ILE A 100 1.38 7.70 -17.68
N LEU A 101 2.20 7.77 -16.63
CA LEU A 101 3.05 6.67 -16.17
C LEU A 101 2.24 5.48 -15.63
N ALA A 102 1.20 5.74 -14.85
CA ALA A 102 0.30 4.69 -14.38
C ALA A 102 -0.37 3.97 -15.57
N ARG A 103 -0.77 4.72 -16.60
CA ARG A 103 -1.30 4.14 -17.84
C ARG A 103 -0.24 3.35 -18.59
N ALA A 104 0.99 3.83 -18.68
CA ALA A 104 2.09 3.10 -19.30
C ALA A 104 2.36 1.74 -18.62
N VAL A 105 2.29 1.69 -17.29
CA VAL A 105 2.39 0.43 -16.54
C VAL A 105 1.19 -0.47 -16.82
N LYS A 106 -0.03 0.09 -16.93
CA LYS A 106 -1.23 -0.68 -17.32
C LYS A 106 -1.07 -1.32 -18.70
N GLU A 107 -0.54 -0.58 -19.68
CA GLU A 107 -0.24 -1.12 -21.01
C GLU A 107 0.84 -2.21 -20.96
N PHE A 108 1.91 -2.01 -20.19
CA PHE A 108 2.93 -3.05 -19.98
C PHE A 108 2.31 -4.33 -19.40
N VAL A 109 1.47 -4.21 -18.36
CA VAL A 109 0.80 -5.35 -17.72
C VAL A 109 -0.02 -6.15 -18.73
N ALA A 110 -0.73 -5.48 -19.65
CA ALA A 110 -1.54 -6.13 -20.67
C ALA A 110 -0.70 -6.79 -21.79
N ASN A 111 0.53 -6.34 -21.99
CA ASN A 111 1.41 -6.77 -23.07
C ASN A 111 2.61 -7.57 -22.53
N GLU A 112 3.78 -6.95 -22.39
CA GLU A 112 5.04 -7.62 -22.03
C GLU A 112 5.03 -8.24 -20.63
N GLY A 113 4.23 -7.66 -19.72
CA GLY A 113 4.08 -8.07 -18.33
C GLY A 113 3.21 -9.30 -18.13
N GLN A 114 2.40 -9.71 -19.12
CA GLN A 114 1.54 -10.90 -19.07
C GLN A 114 0.69 -10.98 -17.78
N GLY A 115 0.05 -9.87 -17.41
CA GLY A 115 -0.75 -9.74 -16.20
C GLY A 115 0.05 -9.43 -14.93
N SER A 116 1.36 -9.21 -15.03
CA SER A 116 2.23 -8.84 -13.90
C SER A 116 2.84 -7.45 -14.06
N LEU A 117 3.12 -6.82 -12.91
CA LEU A 117 3.85 -5.55 -12.85
C LEU A 117 5.33 -5.75 -13.22
N PRO A 118 6.04 -4.68 -13.63
CA PRO A 118 7.49 -4.71 -13.89
C PRO A 118 8.27 -5.33 -12.72
N VAL A 119 9.29 -6.14 -13.03
CA VAL A 119 10.15 -6.72 -12.01
C VAL A 119 10.94 -5.62 -11.30
N ARG A 120 10.92 -5.60 -9.96
CA ARG A 120 11.64 -4.60 -9.13
C ARG A 120 13.16 -4.65 -9.32
N GLY A 121 13.71 -5.81 -9.65
CA GLY A 121 15.14 -5.99 -9.90
C GLY A 121 16.02 -6.11 -8.66
N THR A 122 15.46 -6.02 -7.46
CA THR A 122 16.17 -6.24 -6.19
C THR A 122 15.75 -7.55 -5.54
N ILE A 123 16.70 -8.18 -4.85
CA ILE A 123 16.50 -9.38 -4.03
C ILE A 123 17.08 -9.11 -2.63
N PRO A 124 16.52 -9.73 -1.56
CA PRO A 124 17.08 -9.58 -0.21
C PRO A 124 18.48 -10.20 -0.11
N ASP A 125 19.22 -9.82 0.93
CA ASP A 125 20.47 -10.48 1.28
C ASP A 125 20.23 -11.95 1.68
N MET A 126 21.24 -12.80 1.52
CA MET A 126 21.14 -14.23 1.83
C MET A 126 22.50 -14.90 1.98
N ILE A 127 22.53 -16.03 2.68
CA ILE A 127 23.74 -16.82 2.88
C ILE A 127 24.09 -17.54 1.58
N ALA A 128 25.11 -17.04 0.89
CA ALA A 128 25.59 -17.56 -0.37
C ALA A 128 27.03 -17.16 -0.64
N ASP A 129 27.67 -17.83 -1.59
CA ASP A 129 28.92 -17.36 -2.16
C ASP A 129 28.70 -16.03 -2.92
N SER A 130 29.62 -15.09 -2.77
CA SER A 130 29.53 -13.76 -3.39
C SER A 130 29.31 -13.82 -4.90
N SER A 131 29.95 -14.75 -5.61
CA SER A 131 29.81 -14.89 -7.06
C SER A 131 28.41 -15.35 -7.45
N LYS A 132 27.87 -16.36 -6.75
CA LYS A 132 26.52 -16.90 -6.97
C LYS A 132 25.44 -15.87 -6.63
N PHE A 133 25.62 -15.11 -5.55
CA PHE A 133 24.71 -14.04 -5.18
C PHE A 133 24.69 -12.92 -6.23
N ILE A 134 25.86 -12.47 -6.70
CA ILE A 134 25.97 -11.44 -7.73
C ILE A 134 25.34 -11.91 -9.05
N GLU A 135 25.59 -13.16 -9.45
CA GLU A 135 25.00 -13.73 -10.67
C GLU A 135 23.47 -13.75 -10.59
N LEU A 136 22.91 -14.26 -9.49
CA LEU A 136 21.46 -14.26 -9.25
C LEU A 136 20.90 -12.84 -9.24
N GLN A 137 21.55 -11.90 -8.55
CA GLN A 137 21.14 -10.50 -8.48
C GLN A 137 21.12 -9.86 -9.88
N ASN A 138 22.10 -10.18 -10.74
CA ASN A 138 22.15 -9.65 -12.10
C ASN A 138 21.00 -10.15 -12.97
N VAL A 139 20.52 -11.39 -12.79
CA VAL A 139 19.33 -11.89 -13.50
C VAL A 139 18.12 -10.98 -13.25
N TYR A 140 17.86 -10.63 -11.99
CA TYR A 140 16.75 -9.74 -11.63
C TYR A 140 16.97 -8.31 -12.13
N ARG A 141 18.20 -7.78 -12.02
CA ARG A 141 18.54 -6.42 -12.50
C ARG A 141 18.37 -6.29 -14.01
N GLU A 142 18.84 -7.27 -14.78
CA GLU A 142 18.73 -7.23 -16.24
C GLU A 142 17.28 -7.38 -16.70
N LYS A 143 16.48 -8.22 -16.02
CA LYS A 143 15.03 -8.27 -16.28
C LYS A 143 14.34 -6.94 -15.97
N ALA A 144 14.65 -6.31 -14.83
CA ALA A 144 14.10 -5.00 -14.48
C ALA A 144 14.46 -3.92 -15.50
N LYS A 145 15.70 -3.88 -16.00
CA LYS A 145 16.10 -2.95 -17.07
C LYS A 145 15.26 -3.14 -18.34
N LYS A 146 15.01 -4.39 -18.74
CA LYS A 146 14.16 -4.70 -19.90
C LYS A 146 12.72 -4.23 -19.68
N ASP A 147 12.17 -4.45 -18.49
CA ASP A 147 10.81 -4.03 -18.15
C ASP A 147 10.68 -2.51 -18.10
N ILE A 148 11.66 -1.81 -17.53
CA ILE A 148 11.74 -0.34 -17.52
C ILE A 148 11.72 0.19 -18.96
N ALA A 149 12.52 -0.39 -19.86
CA ALA A 149 12.54 0.02 -21.27
C ALA A 149 11.18 -0.18 -21.95
N ALA A 150 10.50 -1.31 -21.68
CA ALA A 150 9.16 -1.57 -22.21
C ALA A 150 8.12 -0.55 -21.71
N VAL A 151 8.10 -0.26 -20.41
CA VAL A 151 7.23 0.78 -19.83
C VAL A 151 7.56 2.16 -20.42
N GLY A 152 8.83 2.48 -20.62
CA GLY A 152 9.29 3.71 -21.25
C GLY A 152 8.77 3.89 -22.67
N ASN A 153 8.76 2.81 -23.46
CA ASN A 153 8.20 2.83 -24.81
C ASN A 153 6.70 3.11 -24.80
N HIS A 154 5.94 2.54 -23.85
CA HIS A 154 4.51 2.85 -23.69
C HIS A 154 4.30 4.30 -23.26
N ALA A 155 5.09 4.80 -22.30
CA ALA A 155 5.03 6.20 -21.87
C ALA A 155 5.31 7.17 -23.03
N ALA A 156 6.34 6.91 -23.84
CA ALA A 156 6.68 7.74 -24.99
C ALA A 156 5.56 7.78 -26.04
N LYS A 157 4.92 6.64 -26.34
CA LYS A 157 3.76 6.56 -27.24
C LYS A 157 2.57 7.36 -26.70
N LEU A 158 2.29 7.25 -25.40
CA LEU A 158 1.22 8.00 -24.75
C LEU A 158 1.49 9.51 -24.81
N LEU A 159 2.71 9.96 -24.49
CA LEU A 159 3.09 11.36 -24.60
C LEU A 159 2.92 11.90 -26.02
N GLN A 160 3.37 11.15 -27.03
CA GLN A 160 3.21 11.51 -28.44
C GLN A 160 1.72 11.65 -28.81
N SER A 161 0.86 10.73 -28.36
CA SER A 161 -0.58 10.79 -28.63
C SER A 161 -1.28 11.98 -27.96
N LEU A 162 -0.69 12.51 -26.88
CA LEU A 162 -1.18 13.67 -26.14
C LEU A 162 -0.49 14.98 -26.55
N GLY A 163 0.30 14.97 -27.63
CA GLY A 163 1.04 16.15 -28.09
C GLY A 163 2.12 16.65 -27.11
N LYS A 164 2.54 15.82 -26.15
CA LYS A 164 3.59 16.15 -25.17
C LYS A 164 4.96 15.70 -25.68
N ALA A 165 6.00 16.43 -25.27
CA ALA A 165 7.38 16.06 -25.56
C ALA A 165 7.70 14.68 -24.95
N PRO A 166 8.23 13.71 -25.72
CA PRO A 166 8.63 12.40 -25.20
C PRO A 166 9.63 12.48 -24.04
N GLU A 167 10.47 13.52 -24.00
CA GLU A 167 11.49 13.77 -22.99
C GLU A 167 10.94 14.44 -21.72
N SER A 168 9.63 14.70 -21.66
CA SER A 168 8.99 15.31 -20.47
C SER A 168 9.02 14.41 -19.23
N ILE A 169 9.23 13.11 -19.42
CA ILE A 169 9.42 12.12 -18.36
C ILE A 169 10.87 11.65 -18.39
N SER A 170 11.58 11.85 -17.28
CA SER A 170 12.99 11.46 -17.19
C SER A 170 13.16 9.96 -16.98
N GLU A 171 14.29 9.40 -17.42
CA GLU A 171 14.65 8.00 -17.13
C GLU A 171 14.69 7.71 -15.62
N ARG A 172 15.09 8.69 -14.81
CA ARG A 172 15.11 8.57 -13.34
C ARG A 172 13.71 8.39 -12.77
N GLU A 173 12.75 9.17 -13.26
CA GLU A 173 11.34 9.07 -12.86
C GLU A 173 10.75 7.72 -13.28
N LEU A 174 11.02 7.30 -14.52
CA LEU A 174 10.58 6.01 -15.06
C LEU A 174 11.14 4.82 -14.24
N LYS A 175 12.43 4.86 -13.90
CA LYS A 175 13.06 3.86 -13.04
C LYS A 175 12.40 3.83 -11.66
N LEU A 176 12.22 4.99 -11.03
CA LEU A 176 11.60 5.09 -9.71
C LEU A 176 10.17 4.54 -9.72
N LEU A 177 9.41 4.82 -10.77
CA LEU A 177 8.07 4.27 -10.97
C LEU A 177 8.10 2.74 -11.05
N CYS A 178 8.96 2.16 -11.89
CA CYS A 178 9.02 0.71 -12.07
C CYS A 178 9.44 -0.01 -10.77
N ASP A 179 10.45 0.52 -10.07
CA ASP A 179 10.90 0.03 -8.77
C ASP A 179 9.76 0.01 -7.73
N ASN A 180 8.82 0.97 -7.84
CA ASN A 180 7.70 1.18 -6.91
C ASN A 180 6.31 0.90 -7.50
N SER A 181 6.23 0.18 -8.62
CA SER A 181 4.97 -0.04 -9.36
C SER A 181 3.90 -0.74 -8.52
N ALA A 182 4.31 -1.60 -7.58
CA ALA A 182 3.41 -2.28 -6.63
C ALA A 182 3.02 -1.43 -5.41
N PHE A 183 3.58 -0.23 -5.26
CA PHE A 183 3.46 0.62 -4.08
C PHE A 183 2.83 1.99 -4.36
N LEU A 184 2.36 2.22 -5.58
CA LEU A 184 1.66 3.45 -5.92
C LEU A 184 0.44 3.64 -5.00
N ARG A 185 0.17 4.91 -4.69
CA ARG A 185 -0.95 5.35 -3.85
C ARG A 185 -1.49 6.64 -4.42
N VAL A 186 -2.82 6.78 -4.36
CA VAL A 186 -3.52 8.01 -4.69
C VAL A 186 -4.40 8.35 -3.49
N VAL A 187 -4.27 9.58 -3.00
CA VAL A 187 -5.11 10.11 -1.92
C VAL A 187 -5.86 11.30 -2.48
N ARG A 188 -7.19 11.30 -2.34
CA ARG A 188 -8.06 12.41 -2.72
C ARG A 188 -8.76 12.89 -1.46
N CYS A 189 -8.41 14.10 -1.05
CA CYS A 189 -9.09 14.76 0.06
C CYS A 189 -10.34 15.46 -0.46
N ARG A 190 -11.37 15.48 0.37
CA ARG A 190 -12.54 16.32 0.16
C ARG A 190 -12.16 17.78 0.39
N SER A 191 -12.86 18.70 -0.26
CA SER A 191 -12.66 20.12 0.00
C SER A 191 -13.27 20.52 1.35
N LEU A 192 -12.78 21.62 1.91
CA LEU A 192 -13.38 22.22 3.10
C LEU A 192 -14.84 22.63 2.86
N SER A 193 -15.18 23.04 1.63
CA SER A 193 -16.56 23.38 1.27
C SER A 193 -17.48 22.16 1.29
N GLU A 194 -16.99 20.99 0.86
CA GLU A 194 -17.73 19.74 0.97
C GLU A 194 -17.89 19.31 2.43
N GLU A 195 -16.87 19.49 3.25
CA GLU A 195 -16.94 19.22 4.68
C GLU A 195 -17.99 20.11 5.37
N TYR A 196 -18.02 21.43 5.09
CA TYR A 196 -18.93 22.37 5.75
C TYR A 196 -20.34 22.41 5.13
N GLY A 197 -20.53 21.87 3.93
CA GLY A 197 -21.80 21.91 3.22
C GLY A 197 -22.87 21.02 3.85
N LEU A 198 -24.06 21.55 4.08
CA LEU A 198 -25.16 20.85 4.78
C LEU A 198 -25.57 19.52 4.12
N ASN A 199 -25.44 19.44 2.79
CA ASN A 199 -25.81 18.26 1.99
C ASN A 199 -24.63 17.31 1.74
N THR A 200 -23.40 17.78 1.94
CA THR A 200 -22.17 17.02 1.67
C THR A 200 -21.48 16.57 2.95
N PHE A 201 -21.82 17.13 4.11
CA PHE A 201 -21.29 16.77 5.42
C PHE A 201 -21.36 15.25 5.65
N ASN A 202 -20.26 14.62 6.07
CA ASN A 202 -20.21 13.16 6.26
C ASN A 202 -20.84 12.74 7.59
N LYS A 203 -22.18 12.69 7.61
CA LYS A 203 -22.95 12.34 8.81
C LYS A 203 -22.69 10.91 9.25
N ASP A 204 -22.57 9.99 8.29
CA ASP A 204 -22.46 8.55 8.56
C ASP A 204 -21.19 8.22 9.35
N GLU A 205 -20.05 8.81 8.96
CA GLU A 205 -18.77 8.64 9.67
C GLU A 205 -18.83 9.20 11.10
N ILE A 206 -19.39 10.40 11.26
CA ILE A 206 -19.53 11.04 12.58
C ILE A 206 -20.46 10.24 13.49
N ILE A 207 -21.62 9.81 12.98
CA ILE A 207 -22.58 9.00 13.75
C ILE A 207 -21.94 7.69 14.18
N SER A 208 -21.25 7.00 13.26
CA SER A 208 -20.56 5.74 13.58
C SER A 208 -19.46 5.92 14.63
N HIS A 209 -18.69 7.00 14.59
CA HIS A 209 -17.66 7.26 15.60
C HIS A 209 -18.25 7.63 16.96
N MET A 210 -19.39 8.30 16.99
CA MET A 210 -20.10 8.69 18.21
C MET A 210 -20.81 7.53 18.94
N ASP A 211 -20.81 6.31 18.38
CA ASP A 211 -21.17 5.09 19.13
C ASP A 211 -20.27 4.91 20.38
N ASN A 212 -19.03 5.39 20.30
CA ASN A 212 -18.18 5.61 21.47
C ASN A 212 -18.25 7.10 21.85
N PRO A 213 -18.88 7.47 22.98
CA PRO A 213 -19.03 8.87 23.38
C PRO A 213 -17.72 9.54 23.76
N ASP A 214 -16.63 8.77 23.92
CA ASP A 214 -15.28 9.26 24.20
C ASP A 214 -14.35 9.25 22.98
N ASN A 215 -14.88 8.99 21.77
CA ASN A 215 -14.11 9.08 20.54
C ASN A 215 -13.69 10.54 20.26
N GLU A 216 -12.49 10.73 19.72
CA GLU A 216 -11.91 12.05 19.44
C GLU A 216 -12.74 12.90 18.46
N ILE A 217 -13.66 12.29 17.69
CA ILE A 217 -14.62 13.03 16.86
C ILE A 217 -15.47 14.01 17.70
N VAL A 218 -15.66 13.76 19.00
CA VAL A 218 -16.35 14.70 19.89
C VAL A 218 -15.61 16.03 19.98
N LEU A 219 -14.28 16.01 19.94
CA LEU A 219 -13.46 17.23 19.93
C LEU A 219 -13.66 18.01 18.63
N TYR A 220 -13.81 17.31 17.49
CA TYR A 220 -14.20 17.95 16.24
C TYR A 220 -15.55 18.66 16.38
N LEU A 221 -16.59 17.97 16.85
CA LEU A 221 -17.93 18.56 17.05
C LEU A 221 -17.90 19.78 17.99
N MET A 222 -17.12 19.69 19.07
CA MET A 222 -16.96 20.80 19.99
C MET A 222 -16.22 21.98 19.37
N LEU A 223 -15.18 21.76 18.57
CA LEU A 223 -14.52 22.84 17.82
C LEU A 223 -15.50 23.54 16.86
N ARG A 224 -16.41 22.81 16.22
CA ARG A 224 -17.49 23.41 15.41
C ARG A 224 -18.43 24.27 16.25
N ALA A 225 -18.74 23.84 17.47
CA ALA A 225 -19.56 24.59 18.42
C ALA A 225 -18.84 25.86 18.93
N VAL A 226 -17.53 25.78 19.21
CA VAL A 226 -16.69 26.90 19.62
C VAL A 226 -16.58 27.95 18.52
N ASP A 227 -16.38 27.54 17.26
CA ASP A 227 -16.38 28.45 16.12
C ASP A 227 -17.72 29.18 15.99
N ARG A 228 -18.84 28.46 16.20
CA ARG A 228 -20.18 29.05 16.20
C ARG A 228 -20.35 30.03 17.36
N PHE A 229 -19.87 29.69 18.55
CA PHE A 229 -19.87 30.58 19.72
C PHE A 229 -19.10 31.87 19.40
N TYR A 230 -17.89 31.76 18.84
CA TYR A 230 -17.08 32.91 18.45
C TYR A 230 -17.82 33.81 17.46
N LYS A 231 -18.46 33.20 16.45
CA LYS A 231 -19.26 33.94 15.45
C LYS A 231 -20.44 34.68 16.08
N GLN A 232 -21.05 34.15 17.13
CA GLN A 232 -22.21 34.76 17.80
C GLN A 232 -21.82 35.81 18.85
N HIS A 233 -20.71 35.60 19.56
CA HIS A 233 -20.34 36.38 20.74
C HIS A 233 -19.09 37.26 20.54
N GLY A 234 -18.38 37.13 19.42
CA GLY A 234 -17.18 37.91 19.10
C GLY A 234 -15.97 37.59 19.99
N ARG A 235 -16.01 36.49 20.74
CA ARG A 235 -14.95 36.01 21.63
C ARG A 235 -15.07 34.50 21.80
N TYR A 236 -14.00 33.85 22.25
CA TYR A 236 -14.03 32.44 22.65
C TYR A 236 -14.74 32.24 24.01
N PRO A 237 -15.28 31.04 24.29
CA PRO A 237 -15.87 30.74 25.60
C PRO A 237 -14.79 30.72 26.69
N GLY A 238 -15.16 31.07 27.92
CA GLY A 238 -14.32 30.83 29.10
C GLY A 238 -12.99 31.60 29.18
N VAL A 239 -12.77 32.63 28.34
CA VAL A 239 -11.49 33.39 28.28
C VAL A 239 -11.11 33.98 29.64
N TYR A 240 -12.09 34.37 30.45
CA TYR A 240 -11.87 34.80 31.83
C TYR A 240 -12.68 33.96 32.80
N ASN A 241 -12.15 33.71 34.00
CA ASN A 241 -12.77 32.84 35.01
C ASN A 241 -14.24 33.19 35.32
N TYR A 242 -14.60 34.48 35.32
CA TYR A 242 -15.97 34.92 35.60
C TYR A 242 -16.96 34.62 34.46
N GLN A 243 -16.48 34.23 33.27
CA GLN A 243 -17.30 33.92 32.10
C GLN A 243 -17.63 32.43 31.98
N VAL A 244 -16.86 31.56 32.65
CA VAL A 244 -16.93 30.10 32.48
C VAL A 244 -18.35 29.58 32.72
N GLU A 245 -18.95 29.88 33.88
CA GLU A 245 -20.30 29.43 34.25
C GLU A 245 -21.37 29.88 33.24
N ASP A 246 -21.32 31.15 32.83
CA ASP A 246 -22.28 31.70 31.87
C ASP A 246 -22.09 31.15 30.44
N ASP A 247 -20.86 30.79 30.08
CA ASP A 247 -20.52 30.36 28.73
C ASP A 247 -20.78 28.88 28.50
N ILE A 248 -20.76 28.03 29.54
CA ILE A 248 -21.15 26.61 29.43
C ILE A 248 -22.53 26.47 28.78
N GLY A 249 -23.52 27.23 29.27
CA GLY A 249 -24.88 27.19 28.72
C GLY A 249 -24.96 27.70 27.28
N LYS A 250 -24.20 28.75 26.95
CA LYS A 250 -24.15 29.33 25.60
C LYS A 250 -23.45 28.40 24.61
N LEU A 251 -22.37 27.76 25.02
CA LEU A 251 -21.63 26.78 24.22
C LEU A 251 -22.50 25.54 23.97
N LYS A 252 -23.20 25.03 25.00
CA LYS A 252 -24.17 23.94 24.87
C LYS A 252 -25.28 24.28 23.86
N SER A 253 -25.76 25.52 23.87
CA SER A 253 -26.72 26.01 22.88
C SER A 253 -26.13 26.03 21.46
N CYS A 254 -24.90 26.55 21.29
CA CYS A 254 -24.19 26.55 20.02
C CYS A 254 -24.00 25.13 19.45
N LEU A 255 -23.60 24.19 20.31
CA LEU A 255 -23.47 22.77 19.96
C LEU A 255 -24.81 22.20 19.51
N THR A 256 -25.87 22.37 20.31
CA THR A 256 -27.21 21.85 19.99
C THR A 256 -27.71 22.38 18.64
N CYS A 257 -27.51 23.68 18.39
CA CYS A 257 -27.88 24.30 17.11
C CYS A 257 -27.08 23.71 15.94
N PHE A 258 -25.76 23.50 16.12
CA PHE A 258 -24.91 22.89 15.09
C PHE A 258 -25.35 21.46 14.76
N LEU A 259 -25.60 20.64 15.79
CA LEU A 259 -26.06 19.26 15.61
C LEU A 259 -27.42 19.20 14.90
N GLN A 260 -28.37 20.06 15.28
CA GLN A 260 -29.68 20.15 14.64
C GLN A 260 -29.59 20.59 13.18
N GLU A 261 -28.80 21.62 12.89
CA GLU A 261 -28.60 22.15 11.53
C GLU A 261 -28.02 21.09 10.59
N HIS A 262 -27.12 20.24 11.08
CA HIS A 262 -26.51 19.16 10.31
C HIS A 262 -27.32 17.85 10.41
N GLY A 263 -28.42 17.81 11.16
CA GLY A 263 -29.24 16.61 11.36
C GLY A 263 -28.49 15.46 12.02
N LEU A 264 -27.59 15.76 12.96
CA LEU A 264 -26.82 14.78 13.71
C LEU A 264 -27.57 14.40 15.00
N SER A 265 -28.02 13.15 15.09
CA SER A 265 -28.67 12.60 16.29
C SER A 265 -27.66 11.95 17.24
N VAL A 266 -26.62 12.70 17.63
CA VAL A 266 -25.54 12.23 18.51
C VAL A 266 -25.64 12.89 19.88
N VAL A 267 -25.19 12.19 20.92
CA VAL A 267 -25.16 12.70 22.31
C VAL A 267 -23.72 13.01 22.67
N VAL A 268 -23.45 14.27 23.04
CA VAL A 268 -22.15 14.71 23.56
C VAL A 268 -22.27 14.82 25.07
N LYS A 269 -21.32 14.24 25.82
CA LYS A 269 -21.29 14.35 27.29
C LYS A 269 -21.08 15.81 27.68
N ASP A 270 -21.78 16.25 28.72
CA ASP A 270 -21.65 17.62 29.23
C ASP A 270 -20.21 17.93 29.67
N ASP A 271 -19.45 16.93 30.12
CA ASP A 271 -18.03 17.06 30.49
C ASP A 271 -17.19 17.72 29.38
N TYR A 272 -17.46 17.41 28.11
CA TYR A 272 -16.75 18.04 26.98
C TYR A 272 -17.12 19.51 26.77
N VAL A 273 -18.33 19.91 27.17
CA VAL A 273 -18.77 21.31 27.14
C VAL A 273 -18.18 22.08 28.31
N HIS A 274 -17.96 21.43 29.45
CA HIS A 274 -17.31 22.05 30.61
C HIS A 274 -15.79 22.18 30.42
N GLU A 275 -15.15 21.25 29.70
CA GLU A 275 -13.70 21.23 29.47
C GLU A 275 -13.22 22.28 28.46
N LEU A 276 -14.08 22.65 27.48
CA LEU A 276 -13.75 23.57 26.38
C LEU A 276 -14.31 24.99 26.57
#